data_AF-A0A3S4JA02-F1
#
_entry.id   AF-A0A3S4JA02-F1
#
_cell.length_a   1.000
_cell.length_b   1.000
_cell.length_c   1.000
_cell.angle_alpha   90.00
_cell.angle_beta   90.00
_cell.angle_gamma   90.00
#
_symmetry.space_group_name_H-M   'P 1'
#
loop_
_entity.id
_entity.type
_entity.pdbx_description
1 polymer ?
#
loop_
_entity_poly.entity_id
_entity_poly.type
_entity_poly.pdbx_seq_one_letter_code
_entity_poly.pdbx_strand_id
1 'polypeptide(L)'
;MRASSGNRPDRIATACCLPNPLGSTELELNAQPGNVQLVDNKGQRYTADDAEEMIGKLTGMPIPLNSLRQWILGLPGDATDYKLDDQYRLSEVNYRQDGKNWKVVYGGYDSKTQPAMPANMGAFRRQSAH
;
A
#
# COMPACT_ATOMS: atom_id res chain seq x y z
N MET A 1 -41.71 -20.78 -1.12
CA MET A 1 -40.47 -20.91 -0.32
C MET A 1 -39.29 -21.16 -1.25
N ARG A 2 -38.35 -20.22 -1.36
CA ARG A 2 -36.98 -20.45 -1.87
C ARG A 2 -36.04 -19.72 -0.94
N ALA A 3 -35.10 -20.45 -0.35
CA ALA A 3 -34.02 -19.93 0.47
C ALA A 3 -32.71 -19.90 -0.33
N SER A 4 -31.79 -19.06 0.15
CA SER A 4 -30.34 -19.08 -0.03
C SER A 4 -29.77 -18.36 -1.26
N SER A 5 -29.13 -17.20 -1.01
CA SER A 5 -27.67 -17.15 -0.98
C SER A 5 -27.23 -15.86 -0.27
N GLY A 6 -26.47 -16.03 0.82
CA GLY A 6 -26.00 -14.95 1.68
C GLY A 6 -25.02 -14.02 0.96
N ASN A 7 -25.28 -12.73 1.09
CA ASN A 7 -24.33 -11.68 0.76
C ASN A 7 -23.18 -11.74 1.79
N ARG A 8 -21.99 -12.18 1.39
CA ARG A 8 -20.77 -12.08 2.21
C ARG A 8 -20.12 -10.73 1.93
N PRO A 9 -20.00 -9.81 2.91
CA PRO A 9 -19.23 -8.59 2.73
C PRO A 9 -17.86 -8.79 3.37
N ASP A 10 -16.86 -9.31 2.65
CA ASP A 10 -15.49 -9.37 3.20
C ASP A 10 -14.36 -8.96 2.24
N ARG A 11 -14.64 -8.54 1.00
CA ARG A 11 -13.59 -7.97 0.15
C ARG A 11 -13.38 -6.49 0.48
N ILE A 12 -12.60 -6.21 1.53
CA ILE A 12 -11.93 -4.91 1.70
C ILE A 12 -10.93 -4.72 0.56
N ALA A 13 -11.41 -4.16 -0.56
CA ALA A 13 -10.55 -3.72 -1.66
C ALA A 13 -9.89 -2.40 -1.26
N THR A 14 -8.62 -2.44 -0.84
CA THR A 14 -7.84 -1.24 -0.56
C THR A 14 -7.09 -0.86 -1.83
N ALA A 15 -7.45 0.27 -2.45
CA ALA A 15 -6.72 0.80 -3.61
C ALA A 15 -5.50 1.59 -3.12
N CYS A 16 -4.29 1.16 -3.51
CA CYS A 16 -3.05 1.88 -3.23
C CYS A 16 -2.61 2.65 -4.48
N CYS A 17 -2.40 3.95 -4.36
CA CYS A 17 -1.87 4.80 -5.44
C CYS A 17 -0.40 5.07 -5.18
N LEU A 18 0.49 4.62 -6.06
CA LEU A 18 1.92 4.94 -6.00
C LEU A 18 2.23 6.02 -7.05
N PRO A 19 2.37 7.30 -6.63
CA PRO A 19 2.75 8.38 -7.53
C PRO A 19 4.25 8.31 -7.84
N ASN A 20 4.58 7.72 -8.98
CA ASN A 20 5.89 7.81 -9.62
C ASN A 20 5.85 8.89 -10.72
N PRO A 21 7.00 9.39 -11.20
CA PRO A 21 7.06 10.35 -12.31
C PRO A 21 6.45 9.85 -13.65
N LEU A 22 5.83 8.67 -13.67
CA LEU A 22 5.10 8.07 -14.79
C LEU A 22 3.58 8.30 -14.73
N GLY A 23 3.07 8.98 -13.70
CA GLY A 23 1.63 9.17 -13.50
C GLY A 23 1.02 8.01 -12.72
N SER A 24 0.02 8.34 -11.89
CA SER A 24 -0.68 7.47 -10.93
C SER A 24 -0.83 6.04 -11.44
N THR A 25 0.02 5.14 -10.98
CA THR A 25 -0.08 3.72 -11.32
C THR A 25 -0.83 3.05 -10.17
N GLU A 26 -2.08 2.66 -10.42
CA GLU A 26 -2.84 1.77 -9.55
C GLU A 26 -2.30 0.35 -9.75
N LEU A 27 -1.86 -0.28 -8.66
CA LEU A 27 -1.32 -1.64 -8.67
C LEU A 27 -2.19 -2.52 -7.76
N GLU A 28 -2.73 -3.61 -8.31
CA GLU A 28 -3.34 -4.66 -7.51
C GLU A 28 -2.27 -5.72 -7.20
N LEU A 29 -1.92 -5.85 -5.91
CA LEU A 29 -0.95 -6.84 -5.45
C LEU A 29 -1.66 -8.01 -4.77
N ASN A 30 -1.53 -9.20 -5.35
CA ASN A 30 -1.98 -10.47 -4.78
C ASN A 30 -0.74 -11.29 -4.39
N ALA A 31 -0.32 -11.21 -3.13
CA ALA A 31 0.83 -11.94 -2.61
C ALA A 31 0.38 -13.22 -1.87
N GLN A 32 0.80 -14.38 -2.38
CA GLN A 32 0.70 -15.69 -1.71
C GLN A 32 2.13 -16.20 -1.39
N PRO A 33 2.30 -17.06 -0.37
CA PRO A 33 3.61 -17.68 -0.10
C PRO A 33 4.16 -18.37 -1.35
N GLY A 34 5.29 -17.90 -1.87
CA GLY A 34 5.93 -18.43 -3.09
C GLY A 34 5.27 -18.05 -4.42
N ASN A 35 4.25 -17.19 -4.42
CA ASN A 35 3.66 -16.69 -5.66
C ASN A 35 3.13 -15.26 -5.49
N VAL A 36 3.74 -14.30 -6.17
CA VAL A 36 3.29 -12.91 -6.14
C VAL A 36 2.75 -12.57 -7.51
N GLN A 37 1.52 -12.09 -7.55
CA GLN A 37 0.88 -11.56 -8.74
C GLN A 37 0.62 -10.08 -8.58
N LEU A 38 1.02 -9.30 -9.56
CA LEU A 38 0.79 -7.87 -9.59
C LEU A 38 0.07 -7.51 -10.89
N VAL A 39 -1.01 -6.76 -10.79
CA VAL A 39 -1.78 -6.27 -11.93
C VAL A 39 -1.67 -4.76 -11.98
N ASP A 40 -1.21 -4.23 -13.11
CA ASP A 40 -1.18 -2.78 -13.31
C ASP A 40 -2.52 -2.22 -13.82
N ASN A 41 -2.63 -0.90 -13.90
CA ASN A 41 -3.81 -0.20 -14.39
C ASN A 41 -4.16 -0.46 -15.87
N LYS A 42 -3.27 -1.09 -16.64
CA LYS A 42 -3.50 -1.55 -18.02
C LYS A 42 -3.95 -3.02 -18.06
N GLY A 43 -4.14 -3.65 -16.90
CA GLY A 43 -4.50 -5.05 -16.76
C GLY A 43 -3.34 -6.01 -17.03
N GLN A 44 -2.09 -5.54 -17.14
CA GLN A 44 -0.94 -6.41 -17.31
C GLN A 44 -0.67 -7.15 -16.02
N ARG A 45 -0.51 -8.48 -16.11
CA ARG A 45 -0.21 -9.34 -14.97
C ARG A 45 1.25 -9.70 -14.96
N TYR A 46 1.88 -9.50 -13.82
CA TYR A 46 3.27 -9.82 -13.55
C TYR A 46 3.31 -10.88 -12.45
N THR A 47 4.12 -11.91 -12.65
CA THR A 47 4.33 -12.98 -11.65
C THR A 47 5.80 -13.06 -11.30
N ALA A 48 6.13 -13.15 -10.01
CA ALA A 48 7.49 -13.37 -9.55
C ALA A 48 7.50 -14.13 -8.22
N ASP A 49 8.66 -14.71 -7.93
CA ASP A 49 8.96 -15.36 -6.66
C ASP A 49 9.23 -14.33 -5.55
N ASP A 50 9.71 -13.13 -5.92
CA ASP A 50 9.98 -12.01 -5.01
C ASP A 50 9.14 -10.78 -5.36
N ALA A 51 8.25 -10.38 -4.45
CA ALA A 51 7.36 -9.24 -4.63
C ALA A 51 8.10 -7.90 -4.62
N GLU A 52 9.10 -7.78 -3.78
CA GLU A 52 9.80 -6.52 -3.52
C GLU A 52 10.66 -6.15 -4.73
N GLU A 53 11.35 -7.13 -5.29
CA GLU A 53 12.09 -6.98 -6.54
C GLU A 53 11.16 -6.60 -7.70
N MET A 54 10.01 -7.26 -7.83
CA MET A 54 9.03 -6.95 -8.88
C MET A 54 8.48 -5.53 -8.75
N ILE A 55 8.00 -5.15 -7.56
CA ILE A 55 7.49 -3.80 -7.29
C ILE A 55 8.58 -2.77 -7.56
N GLY A 56 9.82 -3.05 -7.15
CA GLY A 56 10.99 -2.22 -7.42
C GLY A 56 11.23 -2.00 -8.91
N LYS A 57 11.13 -3.06 -9.73
CA LYS A 57 11.28 -2.99 -11.19
C LYS A 57 10.15 -2.21 -11.86
N LEU A 58 8.91 -2.40 -11.42
CA LEU A 58 7.74 -1.79 -12.05
C LEU A 58 7.57 -0.32 -11.69
N THR A 59 7.86 0.05 -10.45
CA THR A 59 7.73 1.42 -9.97
C THR A 59 9.06 2.20 -10.10
N GLY A 60 10.21 1.53 -10.15
CA GLY A 60 11.51 2.18 -9.92
C GLY A 60 11.74 2.53 -8.45
N MET A 61 10.88 2.03 -7.56
CA MET A 61 10.85 2.26 -6.12
C MET A 61 10.85 0.91 -5.40
N PRO A 62 12.01 0.42 -4.91
CA PRO A 62 12.09 -0.84 -4.17
C PRO A 62 11.49 -0.66 -2.76
N ILE A 63 10.17 -0.79 -2.67
CA ILE A 63 9.39 -0.56 -1.44
C ILE A 63 9.45 -1.84 -0.59
N PRO A 64 9.80 -1.73 0.70
CA PRO A 64 9.84 -2.87 1.59
C PRO A 64 8.45 -3.45 1.80
N LEU A 65 8.24 -4.70 1.35
CA LEU A 65 6.90 -5.30 1.35
C LEU A 65 6.33 -5.44 2.76
N ASN A 66 7.19 -5.77 3.74
CA ASN A 66 6.75 -5.94 5.12
C ASN A 66 6.16 -4.64 5.69
N SER A 67 6.85 -3.52 5.46
CA SER A 67 6.42 -2.20 5.88
C SER A 67 5.18 -1.74 5.11
N LEU A 68 5.13 -1.99 3.80
CA LEU A 68 3.97 -1.66 2.97
C LEU A 68 2.68 -2.31 3.49
N ARG A 69 2.73 -3.59 3.89
CA ARG A 69 1.58 -4.28 4.49
C ARG A 69 1.07 -3.56 5.74
N GLN A 70 1.96 -3.09 6.59
CA GLN A 70 1.59 -2.33 7.80
C GLN A 70 1.00 -0.98 7.43
N TRP A 71 1.60 -0.26 6.49
CA TRP A 71 1.12 1.05 6.05
C TRP A 71 -0.29 0.97 5.46
N ILE A 72 -0.59 -0.05 4.67
CA ILE A 72 -1.94 -0.26 4.09
C ILE A 72 -3.00 -0.41 5.18
N LEU A 73 -2.64 -1.01 6.33
CA LEU A 73 -3.51 -1.14 7.50
C LEU A 73 -3.55 0.12 8.39
N GLY A 74 -2.83 1.19 8.00
CA GLY A 74 -2.72 2.41 8.81
C GLY A 74 -1.81 2.23 10.02
N LEU A 75 -0.90 1.27 9.98
CA LEU A 75 0.08 1.01 11.04
C LEU A 75 1.45 1.53 10.61
N PRO A 76 2.23 2.16 11.52
CA PRO A 76 3.56 2.67 11.18
C PRO A 76 4.59 1.56 10.92
N GLY A 77 4.32 0.33 11.38
CA GLY A 77 5.29 -0.77 11.35
C GLY A 77 6.50 -0.43 12.21
N ASP A 78 7.71 -0.64 11.67
CA ASP A 78 8.98 -0.30 12.33
C ASP A 78 9.37 1.18 12.19
N ALA A 79 8.51 2.01 11.59
CA ALA A 79 8.80 3.43 11.46
C ALA A 79 8.71 4.14 12.82
N THR A 80 9.77 4.84 13.19
CA THR A 80 9.83 5.65 14.41
C THR A 80 9.49 7.12 14.18
N ASP A 81 9.54 7.59 12.93
CA ASP A 81 9.15 8.94 12.53
C ASP A 81 7.81 8.90 11.80
N TYR A 82 6.73 9.21 12.52
CA TYR A 82 5.38 9.27 11.97
C TYR A 82 4.56 10.36 12.65
N LYS A 83 3.47 10.77 12.00
CA LYS A 83 2.49 11.72 12.53
C LYS A 83 1.12 11.10 12.58
N LEU A 84 0.33 11.58 13.53
CA LEU A 84 -1.08 11.25 13.67
C LEU A 84 -1.93 12.47 13.30
N ASP A 85 -3.16 12.23 12.85
CA ASP A 85 -4.20 13.26 12.73
C ASP A 85 -4.92 13.49 14.08
N ASP A 86 -5.87 14.43 14.11
CA ASP A 86 -6.66 14.76 15.30
C ASP A 86 -7.53 13.60 15.81
N GLN A 87 -7.69 12.53 15.03
CA GLN A 87 -8.39 11.31 15.40
C GLN A 87 -7.44 10.18 15.81
N TYR A 88 -6.15 10.49 16.06
CA TYR A 88 -5.11 9.53 16.43
C TYR A 88 -4.83 8.45 15.36
N ARG A 89 -5.09 8.77 14.09
CA ARG A 89 -4.81 7.87 12.96
C ARG A 89 -3.57 8.34 12.22
N LEU A 90 -2.87 7.43 11.56
CA LEU A 90 -1.63 7.72 10.83
C LEU A 90 -1.87 8.74 9.70
N SER A 91 -1.19 9.89 9.74
CA SER A 91 -1.30 10.93 8.70
C SER A 91 -0.06 10.98 7.81
N GLU A 92 1.11 10.68 8.37
CA GLU A 92 2.39 10.67 7.67
C GLU A 92 3.32 9.63 8.28
N VAL A 93 4.11 8.94 7.46
CA VAL A 93 5.21 8.07 7.90
C VAL A 93 6.46 8.43 7.13
N ASN A 94 7.56 8.65 7.83
CA ASN A 94 8.89 8.77 7.25
C ASN A 94 9.67 7.51 7.63
N TYR A 95 9.96 6.67 6.64
CA TYR A 95 10.62 5.39 6.85
C TYR A 95 11.97 5.35 6.15
N ARG A 96 12.99 4.84 6.83
CA ARG A 96 14.33 4.70 6.29
C ARG A 96 14.82 3.28 6.44
N GLN A 97 15.23 2.67 5.33
CA GLN A 97 15.79 1.33 5.30
C GLN A 97 16.81 1.24 4.16
N ASP A 98 17.96 0.60 4.41
CA ASP A 98 19.04 0.41 3.42
C ASP A 98 19.47 1.69 2.69
N GLY A 99 19.53 2.81 3.42
CA GLY A 99 19.88 4.12 2.87
C GLY A 99 18.80 4.78 1.99
N LYS A 100 17.65 4.13 1.81
CA LYS A 100 16.50 4.65 1.07
C LYS A 100 15.51 5.30 2.03
N ASN A 101 14.96 6.42 1.63
CA ASN A 101 14.00 7.19 2.40
C ASN A 101 12.63 7.16 1.72
N TRP A 102 11.61 6.80 2.47
CA TRP A 102 10.21 6.73 2.06
C TRP A 102 9.41 7.74 2.86
N LYS A 103 8.52 8.45 2.17
CA LYS A 103 7.47 9.26 2.78
C LYS A 103 6.14 8.66 2.39
N VAL A 104 5.31 8.32 3.37
CA VAL A 104 3.94 7.86 3.18
C VAL A 104 3.01 8.95 3.69
N VAL A 105 1.97 9.25 2.92
CA VAL A 105 0.96 10.26 3.27
C VAL A 105 -0.42 9.63 3.12
N TYR A 106 -1.26 9.83 4.13
CA TYR A 106 -2.63 9.33 4.16
C TYR A 106 -3.59 10.46 3.77
N GLY A 107 -4.35 10.25 2.71
CA GLY A 107 -5.28 11.25 2.16
C GLY A 107 -6.69 11.18 2.76
N GLY A 108 -7.00 10.11 3.50
CA GLY A 108 -8.29 9.93 4.16
C GLY A 108 -8.50 8.51 4.67
N TYR A 109 -9.51 8.36 5.50
CA TYR A 109 -9.88 7.10 6.17
C TYR A 109 -11.35 6.77 5.92
N ASP A 110 -11.67 5.48 5.74
CA ASP A 110 -13.03 4.99 5.66
C ASP A 110 -13.56 4.64 7.06
N SER A 111 -14.44 5.49 7.58
CA SER A 111 -15.07 5.32 8.89
C SER A 111 -16.19 4.27 8.90
N LYS A 112 -16.53 3.64 7.77
CA LYS A 112 -17.48 2.52 7.71
C LYS A 112 -16.89 1.22 8.22
N THR A 113 -15.56 1.15 8.32
CA THR A 113 -14.81 0.02 8.89
C THR A 113 -14.48 0.31 10.37
N GLN A 114 -14.40 -0.75 11.18
CA GLN A 114 -14.01 -0.64 12.58
C GLN A 114 -12.87 -1.62 12.90
N PRO A 115 -11.65 -1.14 13.17
CA PRO A 115 -11.23 0.28 13.19
C PRO A 115 -11.28 0.93 11.79
N ALA A 116 -11.29 2.27 11.75
CA ALA A 116 -11.28 3.01 10.49
C ALA A 116 -10.00 2.73 9.71
N MET A 117 -10.12 2.30 8.47
CA MET A 117 -9.01 1.91 7.61
C MET A 117 -8.62 3.07 6.68
N PRO A 118 -7.34 3.19 6.28
CA PRO A 118 -6.94 4.10 5.21
C PRO A 118 -7.76 3.88 3.94
N ALA A 119 -8.38 4.94 3.44
CA ALA A 119 -9.10 4.92 2.17
C ALA A 119 -8.19 5.31 1.00
N ASN A 120 -7.22 6.19 1.26
CA ASN A 120 -6.26 6.66 0.27
C ASN A 120 -4.88 6.83 0.91
N MET A 121 -3.87 6.27 0.28
CA MET A 121 -2.48 6.39 0.71
C MET A 121 -1.58 6.57 -0.51
N GLY A 122 -0.61 7.48 -0.40
CA GLY A 122 0.48 7.65 -1.35
C GLY A 122 1.83 7.41 -0.68
N ALA A 123 2.68 6.60 -1.29
CA ALA A 123 4.06 6.39 -0.86
C ALA A 123 5.04 6.95 -1.91
N PHE A 124 6.05 7.68 -1.44
CA PHE A 124 6.98 8.44 -2.26
C PHE A 124 8.41 8.12 -1.82
N ARG A 125 9.31 7.83 -2.78
CA ARG A 125 10.74 7.82 -2.48
C ARG A 125 11.26 9.24 -2.39
N ARG A 126 11.80 9.62 -1.23
CA ARG A 126 12.52 10.88 -1.05
C ARG A 126 13.87 10.74 -1.73
N GLN A 127 14.02 11.34 -2.91
CA GLN A 127 15.31 11.45 -3.56
C GLN A 127 16.14 12.49 -2.80
N SER A 128 17.32 12.11 -2.34
CA SER A 128 18.31 13.08 -1.86
C SER A 128 18.64 14.00 -3.03
N ALA A 129 18.31 15.28 -2.93
CA ALA A 129 18.83 16.27 -3.87
C ALA A 129 20.36 16.29 -3.69
N HIS A 130 21.08 15.95 -4.75
CA HIS A 130 22.52 16.18 -4.86
C HIS A 130 22.77 17.59 -5.35
#